data_AF-A0A3S3MQR3-F1
#
_entry.id   AF-A0A3S3MQR3-F1
#
_cell.length_a   1.000
_cell.length_b   1.000
_cell.length_c   1.000
_cell.angle_alpha   90.00
_cell.angle_beta   90.00
_cell.angle_gamma   90.00
#
_symmetry.space_group_name_H-M   'P 1'
#
loop_
_entity.id
_entity.type
_entity.pdbx_description
1 polymer ?
#
loop_
_entity_poly.entity_id
_entity_poly.type
_entity_poly.pdbx_seq_one_letter_code
_entity_poly.pdbx_strand_id
1 'polypeptide(L)'
;MIFGEEQDAGKEDEELVNEPKEAPLLLEDRGQATIDELVEIKLGSPEEPKITYVSKSLSNSEMKEYVAYLSDYKDVFGWSYKEMPGLDLKVATHKLAVDPSKRPVKQAQRRFHSDLAAKIELEIYKLQATNFIHEVKYPT
;
A
#
# COMPACT_ATOMS: atom_id res chain seq x y z
N MET A 1 -16.96 44.96 -51.15
CA MET A 1 -15.48 45.03 -51.29
C MET A 1 -14.95 45.19 -49.88
N ILE A 2 -14.91 44.13 -49.08
CA ILE A 2 -13.80 43.19 -48.79
C ILE A 2 -12.40 43.78 -48.55
N PHE A 3 -11.81 43.31 -47.43
CA PHE A 3 -10.41 43.22 -46.97
C PHE A 3 -9.78 44.47 -46.32
N GLY A 4 -9.11 44.40 -45.16
CA GLY A 4 -8.74 43.26 -44.31
C GLY A 4 -7.92 43.68 -43.06
N GLU A 5 -7.87 42.74 -42.10
CA GLU A 5 -6.91 42.43 -41.00
C GLU A 5 -6.47 43.53 -40.02
N GLU A 6 -6.50 43.30 -38.71
CA GLU A 6 -5.52 42.45 -38.00
C GLU A 6 -6.16 41.69 -36.82
N GLN A 7 -5.93 40.38 -36.75
CA GLN A 7 -6.25 39.52 -35.59
C GLN A 7 -5.02 39.44 -34.69
N ASP A 8 -5.19 39.65 -33.38
CA ASP A 8 -4.23 39.21 -32.36
C ASP A 8 -4.95 38.40 -31.27
N ALA A 9 -4.23 37.39 -30.81
CA ALA A 9 -4.66 36.21 -30.10
C ALA A 9 -5.00 36.46 -28.62
N GLY A 10 -5.91 35.65 -28.07
CA GLY A 10 -6.23 35.68 -26.65
C GLY A 10 -7.09 34.52 -26.19
N LYS A 11 -6.52 33.30 -26.34
CA LYS A 11 -6.83 32.03 -25.67
C LYS A 11 -8.08 31.96 -24.79
N GLU A 12 -8.99 31.10 -25.23
CA GLU A 12 -9.99 30.45 -24.39
C GLU A 12 -9.26 29.67 -23.29
N ASP A 13 -9.53 30.04 -22.03
CA ASP A 13 -9.04 29.33 -20.86
C ASP A 13 -9.78 27.99 -20.74
N GLU A 14 -9.30 26.96 -21.46
CA GLU A 14 -9.64 25.58 -21.12
C GLU A 14 -9.05 25.28 -19.74
N GLU A 15 -9.91 25.32 -18.71
CA GLU A 15 -9.65 24.71 -17.41
C GLU A 15 -9.30 23.23 -17.62
N LEU A 16 -8.00 22.97 -17.73
CA LEU A 16 -7.45 21.63 -17.56
C LEU A 16 -7.65 21.25 -16.09
N VAL A 17 -8.83 20.70 -15.80
CA VAL A 17 -9.07 19.84 -14.65
C VAL A 17 -8.00 18.76 -14.74
N ASN A 18 -6.92 18.94 -13.98
CA ASN A 18 -5.94 17.88 -13.76
C ASN A 18 -6.62 16.85 -12.88
N GLU A 19 -7.49 16.04 -13.49
CA GLU A 19 -7.79 14.74 -12.92
C GLU A 19 -6.44 14.02 -12.78
N PRO A 20 -6.08 13.56 -11.58
CA PRO A 20 -4.87 12.78 -11.41
C PRO A 20 -5.01 11.54 -12.28
N LYS A 21 -4.28 11.49 -13.39
CA LYS A 21 -4.22 10.29 -14.22
C LYS A 21 -3.69 9.16 -13.36
N GLU A 22 -4.41 8.06 -13.37
CA GLU A 22 -4.02 6.86 -12.65
C GLU A 22 -2.60 6.48 -13.07
N ALA A 23 -1.75 6.25 -12.09
CA ALA A 23 -0.34 5.97 -12.35
C ALA A 23 -0.27 4.70 -13.23
N PRO A 24 0.57 4.69 -14.29
CA PRO A 24 0.76 3.49 -15.08
C PRO A 24 1.16 2.32 -14.16
N LEU A 25 0.43 1.21 -14.27
CA LEU A 25 0.61 -0.02 -13.46
C LEU A 25 2.06 -0.54 -13.45
N LEU A 26 2.87 -0.13 -14.43
CA LEU A 26 4.26 -0.50 -14.62
C LEU A 26 5.24 0.12 -13.59
N LEU A 27 4.82 1.15 -12.85
CA LEU A 27 5.68 1.87 -11.90
C LEU A 27 5.62 1.33 -10.47
N GLU A 28 4.72 0.39 -10.18
CA GLU A 28 4.68 -0.28 -8.89
C GLU A 28 5.63 -1.49 -8.91
N ASP A 29 6.60 -1.55 -7.99
CA ASP A 29 7.35 -2.79 -7.66
C ASP A 29 6.48 -3.79 -6.86
N ARG A 30 5.16 -3.67 -7.02
CA ARG A 30 4.18 -4.66 -6.60
C ARG A 30 4.07 -5.64 -7.75
N GLY A 31 4.20 -6.94 -7.47
CA GLY A 31 4.02 -7.98 -8.47
C GLY A 31 2.78 -7.69 -9.32
N GLN A 32 2.89 -7.86 -10.64
CA GLN A 32 1.81 -7.62 -11.60
C GLN A 32 0.47 -8.00 -11.00
N ALA A 33 -0.48 -7.07 -10.96
CA ALA A 33 -1.87 -7.38 -10.63
C ALA A 33 -2.24 -8.61 -11.46
N THR A 34 -2.62 -9.70 -10.79
CA THR A 34 -3.04 -10.91 -11.48
C THR A 34 -4.15 -10.50 -12.44
N ILE A 35 -3.95 -10.76 -13.72
CA ILE A 35 -4.87 -10.39 -14.81
C ILE A 35 -6.22 -11.10 -14.63
N ASP A 36 -6.25 -12.11 -13.77
CA ASP A 36 -7.38 -12.95 -13.46
C ASP A 36 -8.39 -12.27 -12.52
N GLU A 37 -9.67 -12.41 -12.86
CA GLU A 37 -10.78 -12.10 -11.96
C GLU A 37 -10.68 -12.98 -10.70
N LEU A 38 -10.82 -12.40 -9.51
CA LEU A 38 -10.65 -13.10 -8.23
C LEU A 38 -11.98 -13.37 -7.52
N VAL A 39 -12.05 -14.47 -6.79
CA VAL A 39 -13.18 -14.87 -5.93
C VAL A 39 -12.75 -14.81 -4.48
N GLU A 40 -13.54 -14.12 -3.65
CA GLU A 40 -13.35 -14.06 -2.21
C GLU A 40 -13.67 -15.41 -1.55
N ILE A 41 -12.76 -15.90 -0.71
CA ILE A 41 -12.98 -17.08 0.13
C ILE A 41 -12.70 -16.74 1.60
N LYS A 42 -13.48 -17.35 2.49
CA LYS A 42 -13.37 -17.18 3.94
C LYS A 42 -12.81 -18.45 4.56
N LEU A 43 -11.60 -18.38 5.10
CA LEU A 43 -10.89 -19.50 5.75
C LEU A 43 -11.11 -19.53 7.28
N GLY A 44 -11.62 -18.43 7.82
CA GLY A 44 -11.80 -18.20 9.27
C GLY A 44 -13.18 -18.60 9.78
N SER A 45 -13.43 -18.29 11.06
CA SER A 45 -14.75 -18.44 11.66
C SER A 45 -15.67 -17.27 11.25
N PRO A 46 -16.99 -17.36 11.49
CA PRO A 46 -17.90 -16.23 11.27
C PRO A 46 -17.56 -14.98 12.10
N GLU A 47 -16.94 -15.15 13.27
CA GLU A 47 -16.57 -14.07 14.18
C GLU A 47 -15.23 -13.42 13.80
N GLU A 48 -14.30 -14.20 13.26
CA GLU A 48 -12.98 -13.74 12.79
C GLU A 48 -12.76 -14.21 11.35
N PRO A 49 -13.36 -13.50 10.37
CA PRO A 49 -13.26 -13.87 8.98
C PRO A 49 -11.84 -13.65 8.46
N LYS A 50 -11.16 -14.75 8.13
CA LYS A 50 -9.85 -14.76 7.47
C LYS A 50 -10.07 -14.79 5.95
N ILE A 51 -10.11 -13.60 5.34
CA ILE A 51 -10.50 -13.42 3.94
C ILE A 51 -9.26 -13.48 3.04
N THR A 52 -9.28 -14.37 2.05
CA THR A 52 -8.29 -14.40 0.96
C THR A 52 -8.98 -14.55 -0.38
N TYR A 53 -8.20 -14.55 -1.46
CA TYR A 53 -8.70 -14.55 -2.83
C TYR A 53 -8.05 -15.67 -3.64
N VAL A 54 -8.86 -16.32 -4.48
CA VAL A 54 -8.41 -17.32 -5.45
C VAL A 54 -8.91 -16.96 -6.84
N SER A 55 -8.21 -17.40 -7.88
CA SER A 55 -8.59 -17.07 -9.26
C SER A 55 -9.94 -17.70 -9.64
N LYS A 56 -10.78 -16.93 -10.34
CA LYS A 56 -12.06 -17.40 -10.89
C LYS A 56 -11.88 -18.31 -12.10
N SER A 57 -10.69 -18.33 -12.71
CA SER A 57 -10.37 -19.20 -13.85
C SER A 57 -10.16 -20.66 -13.46
N LEU A 58 -10.06 -20.96 -12.15
CA LEU A 58 -9.91 -22.31 -11.62
C LEU A 58 -11.16 -23.16 -11.90
N SER A 59 -10.94 -24.43 -12.22
CA SER A 59 -12.03 -25.40 -12.27
C SER A 59 -12.63 -25.63 -10.87
N ASN A 60 -13.85 -26.16 -10.82
CA ASN A 60 -14.49 -26.50 -9.55
C ASN A 60 -13.73 -27.55 -8.72
N SER A 61 -12.89 -28.39 -9.35
CA SER A 61 -12.05 -29.35 -8.63
C SER A 61 -10.85 -28.64 -7.99
N GLU A 62 -10.12 -27.88 -8.80
CA GLU A 62 -8.95 -27.12 -8.34
C GLU A 62 -9.32 -26.11 -7.27
N MET A 63 -10.44 -25.40 -7.44
CA MET A 63 -10.93 -24.46 -6.42
C MET A 63 -11.14 -25.13 -5.07
N LYS A 64 -11.73 -26.34 -5.05
CA LYS A 64 -11.93 -27.09 -3.80
C LYS A 64 -10.61 -27.54 -3.19
N GLU A 65 -9.68 -28.00 -4.02
CA GLU A 65 -8.34 -28.42 -3.58
C GLU A 65 -7.56 -27.25 -2.98
N TYR A 66 -7.56 -26.09 -3.64
CA TYR A 66 -6.92 -24.88 -3.13
C TYR A 66 -7.57 -24.37 -1.84
N VAL A 67 -8.90 -24.35 -1.77
CA VAL A 67 -9.60 -23.92 -0.55
C VAL A 67 -9.28 -24.85 0.62
N ALA A 68 -9.24 -26.17 0.40
CA ALA A 68 -8.84 -27.13 1.43
C ALA A 68 -7.39 -26.88 1.87
N TYR A 69 -6.47 -26.77 0.91
CA TYR A 69 -5.06 -26.51 1.19
C TYR A 69 -4.83 -25.21 1.97
N LEU A 70 -5.46 -24.11 1.54
CA LEU A 70 -5.35 -22.82 2.23
C LEU A 70 -6.00 -22.87 3.62
N SER A 71 -7.05 -23.66 3.81
CA SER A 71 -7.68 -23.86 5.11
C SER A 71 -6.78 -24.62 6.08
N ASP A 72 -6.02 -25.59 5.60
CA ASP A 72 -5.07 -26.38 6.41
C ASP A 72 -3.90 -25.52 6.90
N TYR A 73 -3.44 -24.55 6.08
CA TYR A 73 -2.33 -23.63 6.40
C TYR A 73 -2.78 -22.22 6.77
N LYS A 74 -4.03 -22.06 7.23
CA LYS A 74 -4.58 -20.73 7.58
C LYS A 74 -3.85 -20.04 8.73
N ASP A 75 -3.05 -20.77 9.51
CA ASP A 75 -2.24 -20.25 10.63
C ASP A 75 -0.88 -19.69 10.19
N VAL A 76 -0.41 -20.01 8.98
CA VAL A 76 0.86 -19.51 8.44
C VAL A 76 0.77 -18.04 8.01
N PHE A 77 -0.44 -17.54 7.73
CA PHE A 77 -0.67 -16.17 7.29
C PHE A 77 -0.82 -15.20 8.47
N GLY A 78 -0.26 -14.00 8.33
CA GLY A 78 -0.51 -12.88 9.25
C GLY A 78 -1.79 -12.14 8.89
N TRP A 79 -2.93 -12.55 9.43
CA TRP A 79 -4.24 -11.91 9.17
C TRP A 79 -4.38 -10.53 9.82
N SER A 80 -3.60 -10.31 10.87
CA SER A 80 -3.52 -9.05 11.58
C SER A 80 -2.06 -8.73 11.93
N TYR A 81 -1.75 -7.46 12.18
CA TYR A 81 -0.42 -7.06 12.65
C TYR A 81 0.01 -7.75 13.95
N LYS A 82 -0.96 -8.21 14.76
CA LYS A 82 -0.69 -8.94 16.01
C LYS A 82 -0.17 -10.35 15.77
N GLU A 83 -0.63 -10.99 14.68
CA GLU A 83 -0.20 -12.32 14.25
C GLU A 83 1.13 -12.32 13.51
N MET A 84 1.74 -11.15 13.31
CA MET A 84 3.08 -11.00 12.75
C MET A 84 4.08 -10.61 13.84
N PRO A 85 4.34 -11.44 14.87
CA PRO A 85 5.43 -11.15 15.79
C PRO A 85 6.72 -11.16 14.97
N GLY A 86 7.32 -9.98 14.78
CA GLY A 86 8.60 -9.88 14.11
C GLY A 86 9.65 -10.76 14.80
N LEU A 87 10.80 -10.93 14.15
CA LEU A 87 11.92 -11.60 14.79
C LEU A 87 12.33 -10.85 16.06
N ASP A 88 12.69 -11.59 17.11
CA ASP A 88 13.27 -10.99 18.30
C ASP A 88 14.50 -10.18 17.89
N LEU A 89 14.52 -8.90 18.25
CA LEU A 89 15.62 -7.98 17.96
C LEU A 89 16.96 -8.50 18.50
N LYS A 90 16.95 -9.34 19.54
CA LYS A 90 18.16 -10.02 20.04
C LYS A 90 18.68 -11.11 19.11
N VAL A 91 17.80 -11.74 18.35
CA VAL A 91 18.12 -12.81 17.39
C VAL A 91 18.62 -12.20 16.08
N ALA A 92 17.88 -11.25 15.54
CA ALA A 92 18.21 -10.61 14.27
C ALA A 92 17.88 -9.11 14.31
N THR A 93 18.92 -8.29 14.34
CA THR A 93 18.82 -6.84 14.11
C THR A 93 19.68 -6.46 12.92
N HIS A 94 19.07 -5.74 11.97
CA HIS A 94 19.83 -5.14 10.88
C HIS A 94 20.56 -3.89 11.37
N LYS A 95 21.88 -3.86 11.17
CA LYS A 95 22.69 -2.65 11.40
C LYS A 95 23.03 -2.03 10.06
N LEU A 96 22.48 -0.84 9.81
CA LEU A 96 22.83 -0.06 8.63
C LEU A 96 24.32 0.33 8.71
N ALA A 97 25.06 0.10 7.63
CA ALA A 97 26.45 0.52 7.49
C ALA A 97 26.51 2.03 7.20
N VAL A 98 26.32 2.84 8.24
CA VAL A 98 26.39 4.30 8.16
C VAL A 98 27.79 4.76 8.55
N ASP A 99 28.38 5.65 7.75
CA ASP A 99 29.66 6.28 8.06
C ASP A 99 29.52 7.19 9.30
N PRO A 100 30.21 6.89 10.42
CA PRO A 100 30.08 7.62 11.67
C PRO A 100 30.61 9.06 11.59
N SER A 101 31.38 9.41 10.54
CA SER A 101 31.84 10.78 10.31
C SER A 101 30.75 11.67 9.71
N LYS A 102 29.67 11.09 9.17
CA LYS A 102 28.58 11.84 8.55
C LYS A 102 27.61 12.35 9.60
N ARG A 103 27.21 13.62 9.44
CA ARG A 103 26.25 14.26 10.32
C ARG A 103 24.82 13.82 9.96
N PRO A 104 23.95 13.55 10.95
CA PRO A 104 22.52 13.36 10.70
C PRO A 104 21.93 14.57 9.98
N VAL A 105 21.03 14.33 9.02
CA VAL A 105 20.32 15.38 8.29
C VAL A 105 18.83 15.26 8.60
N LYS A 106 18.25 16.32 9.18
CA LYS A 106 16.81 16.41 9.39
C LYS A 106 16.11 16.78 8.08
N GLN A 107 15.36 15.84 7.52
CA GLN A 107 14.51 16.12 6.36
C GLN A 107 13.20 16.78 6.81
N ALA A 108 12.70 17.73 6.02
CA ALA A 108 11.41 18.34 6.26
C ALA A 108 10.29 17.31 6.07
N GLN A 109 9.26 17.35 6.91
CA GLN A 109 8.09 16.51 6.76
C GLN A 109 7.40 16.79 5.41
N ARG A 110 7.13 15.74 4.64
CA ARG A 110 6.38 15.87 3.39
C ARG A 110 4.92 16.20 3.69
N ARG A 111 4.32 17.08 2.89
CA ARG A 111 2.88 17.35 2.97
C ARG A 111 2.14 16.18 2.35
N PHE A 112 1.11 15.70 3.05
CA PHE A 112 0.19 14.69 2.56
C PHE A 112 -1.14 15.37 2.19
N HIS A 113 -1.91 14.76 1.29
CA HIS A 113 -3.28 15.20 1.02
C HIS A 113 -4.13 15.07 2.28
N SER A 114 -5.02 16.05 2.51
CA SER A 114 -5.94 16.09 3.67
C SER A 114 -6.71 14.79 3.84
N ASP A 115 -7.14 14.20 2.73
CA ASP A 115 -8.03 13.05 2.70
C ASP A 115 -7.33 11.76 3.17
N LEU A 116 -5.99 11.79 3.24
CA LEU A 116 -5.17 10.69 3.73
C LEU A 116 -4.80 10.84 5.21
N ALA A 117 -4.93 12.04 5.80
CA ALA A 117 -4.46 12.31 7.15
C ALA A 117 -5.07 11.35 8.18
N ALA A 118 -6.40 11.21 8.17
CA ALA A 118 -7.10 10.30 9.07
C ALA A 118 -6.70 8.83 8.88
N LYS A 119 -6.45 8.40 7.63
CA LYS A 119 -6.01 7.03 7.34
C LYS A 119 -4.60 6.76 7.86
N ILE A 120 -3.70 7.74 7.70
CA ILE A 120 -2.31 7.68 8.19
C ILE A 120 -2.30 7.58 9.71
N GLU A 121 -3.08 8.41 10.41
CA GLU A 121 -3.18 8.39 11.88
C GLU A 121 -3.67 7.05 12.41
N LEU A 122 -4.72 6.49 11.79
CA LEU A 122 -5.23 5.16 12.16
C LEU A 122 -4.18 4.07 11.95
N GLU A 123 -3.41 4.14 10.86
CA GLU A 123 -2.39 3.14 10.57
C GLU A 123 -1.19 3.24 11.54
N ILE A 124 -0.76 4.46 11.87
CA ILE A 124 0.27 4.69 12.91
C ILE A 124 -0.17 4.07 14.24
N TYR A 125 -1.41 4.30 14.65
CA TYR A 125 -1.95 3.74 15.89
C TYR A 125 -1.90 2.21 15.89
N LYS A 126 -2.28 1.56 14.78
CA LYS A 126 -2.20 0.09 14.67
C LYS A 126 -0.78 -0.42 14.83
N LEU A 127 0.19 0.21 14.15
CA LEU A 127 1.60 -0.19 14.19
C LEU A 127 2.25 0.06 15.56
N GLN A 128 1.85 1.13 16.26
CA GLN A 128 2.27 1.39 17.63
C GLN A 128 1.69 0.34 18.59
N ALA A 129 0.41 -0.02 18.45
CA ALA A 129 -0.24 -1.01 19.29
C ALA A 129 0.40 -2.40 19.20
N THR A 130 1.08 -2.72 18.09
CA THR A 130 1.83 -3.97 17.91
C THR A 130 3.33 -3.84 18.18
N ASN A 131 3.80 -2.69 18.69
CA ASN A 131 5.21 -2.38 18.93
C ASN A 131 6.11 -2.48 17.68
N PHE A 132 5.55 -2.34 16.48
CA PHE A 132 6.34 -2.30 15.24
C PHE A 132 7.07 -0.97 15.07
N ILE A 133 6.43 0.10 15.52
CA ILE A 133 7.02 1.44 15.58
C ILE A 133 6.91 1.97 17.00
N HIS A 134 7.86 2.81 17.39
CA HIS A 134 7.83 3.53 18.65
C HIS A 134 8.34 4.95 18.44
N GLU A 135 7.95 5.85 19.33
CA GLU A 135 8.44 7.22 19.30
C GLU A 135 9.93 7.26 19.66
N VAL A 136 10.66 8.13 18.97
CA VAL A 136 12.07 8.41 19.25
C VAL A 136 12.27 9.92 19.31
N LYS A 137 13.14 10.36 20.22
CA LYS A 137 13.56 11.76 20.25
C LYS A 137 14.57 11.97 19.13
N TYR A 138 14.21 12.80 18.16
CA TYR A 138 15.14 13.19 17.12
C TYR A 138 16.22 14.11 17.71
N PRO A 139 17.51 13.87 17.44
CA PRO A 139 18.56 14.79 17.84
C PRO A 139 18.34 16.15 17.14
N THR A 140 18.40 17.22 17.93
CA THR A 140 18.21 18.61 17.49
C THR A 140 19.44 19.13 16.77
#